data_AF-A0A0T6BIB9-F1
#
_entry.id   AF-A0A0T6BIB9-F1
#
_cell.length_a   1.000
_cell.length_b   1.000
_cell.length_c   1.000
_cell.angle_alpha   90.00
_cell.angle_beta   90.00
_cell.angle_gamma   90.00
#
_symmetry.space_group_name_H-M   'P 1'
#
loop_
_entity.id
_entity.type
_entity.pdbx_description
1 polymer ?
#
loop_
_entity_poly.entity_id
_entity_poly.type
_entity_poly.pdbx_seq_one_letter_code
_entity_poly.pdbx_strand_id
1 'polypeptide(L)'
;MLLSGCGYKEGDTFIVKENITGGKSIEAYQEAVEEANKDGTLDVGGDIQSVFKGDKVMFLEENKDKGFVLVQYLDGAYEDEQVWIPEEVFKYAVEK
;
A
#
# COMPACT_ATOMS: atom_id res chain seq x y z
N MET A 1 -28.59 12.37 -5.52
CA MET A 1 -28.29 10.93 -5.67
C MET A 1 -26.78 10.84 -5.81
N LEU A 2 -25.96 10.24 -4.96
CA LEU A 2 -26.11 9.47 -3.72
C LEU A 2 -24.81 9.76 -2.94
N LEU A 3 -24.94 10.30 -1.72
CA LEU A 3 -23.88 10.25 -0.71
C LEU A 3 -23.79 8.80 -0.26
N SER A 4 -22.98 8.00 -0.95
CA SER A 4 -22.64 6.64 -0.57
C SER A 4 -21.15 6.62 -0.26
N GLY A 5 -20.76 6.15 0.92
CA GLY A 5 -19.45 6.37 1.56
C GLY A 5 -18.23 6.27 0.64
N CYS A 6 -17.31 7.24 0.78
CA CYS A 6 -16.08 7.41 0.01
C CYS A 6 -15.03 6.33 0.32
N GLY A 7 -15.30 5.08 -0.03
CA GLY A 7 -14.32 3.99 0.01
C GLY A 7 -13.91 3.55 -1.38
N TYR A 8 -12.71 2.99 -1.51
CA TYR A 8 -12.22 2.32 -2.71
C TYR A 8 -13.02 1.03 -2.98
N LYS A 9 -13.16 0.65 -4.24
CA LYS A 9 -13.80 -0.60 -4.66
C LYS A 9 -12.79 -1.53 -5.31
N GLU A 10 -12.96 -2.83 -5.10
CA GLU A 10 -12.16 -3.86 -5.78
C GLU A 10 -12.15 -3.61 -7.30
N GLY A 11 -10.95 -3.59 -7.88
CA GLY A 11 -10.73 -3.29 -9.29
C GLY A 11 -10.52 -1.81 -9.61
N ASP A 12 -10.68 -0.89 -8.65
CA ASP A 12 -10.33 0.51 -8.86
C ASP A 12 -8.82 0.64 -9.11
N THR A 13 -8.44 1.43 -10.11
CA THR A 13 -7.04 1.57 -10.53
C THR A 13 -6.51 2.97 -10.22
N PHE A 14 -5.27 3.04 -9.77
CA PHE A 14 -4.62 4.26 -9.33
C PHE A 14 -3.21 4.37 -9.89
N ILE A 15 -2.78 5.59 -10.18
CA ILE A 15 -1.38 5.91 -10.45
C ILE A 15 -0.80 6.46 -9.15
N VAL A 16 0.26 5.85 -8.68
CA VAL A 16 0.95 6.28 -7.46
C VAL A 16 1.69 7.59 -7.74
N LYS A 17 1.40 8.63 -6.98
CA LYS A 17 1.96 9.98 -7.17
C LYS A 17 3.17 10.26 -6.29
N GLU A 18 3.39 9.48 -5.23
CA GLU A 18 4.50 9.62 -4.30
C GLU A 18 5.05 8.24 -3.93
N ASN A 19 6.37 8.15 -3.67
CA ASN A 19 6.99 6.89 -3.25
C ASN A 19 6.48 6.49 -1.88
N ILE A 20 6.03 5.25 -1.74
CA ILE A 20 5.55 4.68 -0.48
C ILE A 20 6.13 3.29 -0.26
N THR A 21 5.97 2.78 0.95
CA THR A 21 6.34 1.42 1.32
C THR A 21 5.13 0.67 1.84
N GLY A 22 5.09 -0.63 1.56
CA GLY A 22 4.14 -1.57 2.10
C GLY A 22 4.82 -2.90 2.41
N GLY A 23 4.04 -3.87 2.89
CA GLY A 23 4.52 -5.20 3.21
C GLY A 23 3.81 -6.29 2.41
N LYS A 24 4.45 -7.44 2.23
CA LYS A 24 3.80 -8.65 1.68
C LYS A 24 2.67 -9.16 2.58
N SER A 25 2.77 -8.86 3.87
CA SER A 25 1.70 -9.03 4.86
C SER A 25 1.64 -7.78 5.74
N ILE A 26 0.50 -7.61 6.42
CA ILE A 26 0.33 -6.54 7.40
C ILE A 26 1.30 -6.73 8.57
N GLU A 27 1.48 -7.97 9.01
CA GLU A 27 2.38 -8.34 10.09
C GLU A 27 3.82 -7.96 9.76
N ALA A 28 4.31 -8.28 8.55
CA ALA A 28 5.66 -7.94 8.12
C ALA A 28 5.88 -6.41 8.13
N TYR A 29 4.90 -5.64 7.65
CA TYR A 29 4.98 -4.18 7.70
C TYR A 29 5.04 -3.65 9.13
N GLN A 30 4.18 -4.17 10.01
CA GLN A 30 4.13 -3.76 11.41
C GLN A 30 5.42 -4.11 12.16
N GLU A 31 5.97 -5.30 11.94
CA GLU A 31 7.25 -5.74 12.50
C GLU A 31 8.40 -4.83 12.04
N ALA A 32 8.49 -4.55 10.74
CA ALA A 32 9.52 -3.65 10.20
C ALA A 32 9.41 -2.23 10.76
N VAL A 33 8.19 -1.70 10.96
CA VAL A 33 7.99 -0.40 11.60
C VAL A 33 8.37 -0.45 13.09
N GLU A 34 8.09 -1.55 13.80
CA GLU A 34 8.48 -1.71 15.19
C GLU A 34 10.02 -1.76 15.34
N GLU A 35 10.70 -2.48 14.45
CA GLU A 35 12.16 -2.53 14.38
C GLU A 35 12.75 -1.16 14.05
N ALA A 36 12.22 -0.48 13.02
CA ALA A 36 12.66 0.86 12.64
C ALA A 36 12.49 1.89 13.77
N ASN A 37 11.48 1.74 14.62
CA ASN A 37 11.30 2.59 15.79
C ASN A 37 12.34 2.32 16.90
N LYS A 38 12.96 1.14 16.91
CA LYS A 38 14.01 0.77 17.87
C LYS A 38 15.40 1.16 17.40
N ASP A 39 15.72 0.98 16.12
CA ASP A 39 17.06 1.19 15.56
C ASP A 39 17.22 2.46 14.72
N GLY A 40 16.11 3.09 14.33
CA GLY A 40 16.07 4.30 13.51
C GLY A 40 16.16 4.07 12.00
N THR A 41 16.10 2.82 11.53
CA THR A 41 16.24 2.44 10.12
C THR A 41 15.13 1.51 9.65
N LEU A 42 14.45 1.85 8.57
CA LEU A 42 13.50 0.94 7.92
C LEU A 42 14.23 0.15 6.83
N ASP A 43 14.49 -1.12 7.09
CA ASP A 43 15.11 -2.02 6.11
C ASP A 43 14.08 -2.41 5.04
N VAL A 44 14.31 -1.94 3.81
CA VAL A 44 13.46 -2.22 2.66
C VAL A 44 14.06 -3.38 1.86
N GLY A 45 13.32 -4.48 1.75
CA GLY A 45 13.72 -5.69 1.04
C GLY A 45 13.13 -6.95 1.68
N GLY A 46 12.99 -8.03 0.92
CA GLY A 46 12.38 -9.27 1.40
C GLY A 46 10.86 -9.16 1.52
N ASP A 47 10.37 -8.79 2.70
CA ASP A 47 8.94 -8.71 3.04
C ASP A 47 8.38 -7.28 3.02
N ILE A 48 9.26 -6.27 2.95
CA ILE A 48 8.90 -4.87 2.73
C ILE A 48 9.17 -4.50 1.26
N GLN A 49 8.20 -3.86 0.63
CA GLN A 49 8.22 -3.51 -0.78
C GLN A 49 7.95 -2.01 -0.97
N SER A 50 8.72 -1.40 -1.87
CA SER A 50 8.50 -0.02 -2.29
C SER A 50 7.53 0.02 -3.46
N VAL A 51 6.55 0.91 -3.38
CA VAL A 51 5.69 1.30 -4.51
C VAL A 51 6.19 2.65 -5.00
N PHE A 52 6.62 2.71 -6.25
CA PHE A 52 7.28 3.89 -6.78
C PHE A 52 6.27 4.84 -7.43
N LYS A 53 6.61 6.13 -7.41
CA LYS A 53 5.89 7.16 -8.14
C LYS A 53 5.84 6.81 -9.62
N GLY A 54 4.64 6.76 -10.17
CA GLY A 54 4.34 6.41 -11.56
C GLY A 54 3.82 4.99 -11.75
N ASP A 55 3.99 4.12 -10.76
CA ASP A 55 3.48 2.73 -10.81
C ASP A 55 1.95 2.74 -10.88
N LYS A 56 1.39 1.82 -11.65
CA LYS A 56 -0.06 1.56 -11.64
C LYS A 56 -0.38 0.43 -10.69
N VAL A 57 -1.36 0.67 -9.83
CA VAL A 57 -1.85 -0.32 -8.89
C VAL A 57 -3.37 -0.44 -8.95
N MET A 58 -3.88 -1.62 -8.66
CA MET A 58 -5.29 -1.94 -8.53
C MET A 58 -5.62 -2.21 -7.07
N PHE A 59 -6.64 -1.55 -6.54
CA PHE A 59 -7.17 -1.86 -5.22
C PHE A 59 -7.87 -3.22 -5.26
N LEU A 60 -7.53 -4.08 -4.30
CA LEU A 60 -8.16 -5.39 -4.14
C LEU A 60 -9.12 -5.38 -2.96
N GLU A 61 -8.61 -5.10 -1.76
CA GLU A 61 -9.40 -5.12 -0.53
C GLU A 61 -8.84 -4.19 0.55
N GLU A 62 -9.61 -4.02 1.62
CA GLU A 62 -9.27 -3.19 2.77
C GLU A 62 -9.44 -4.02 4.05
N ASN A 63 -8.42 -4.01 4.90
CA ASN A 63 -8.50 -4.51 6.26
C ASN A 63 -8.76 -3.32 7.21
N LYS A 64 -10.05 -3.04 7.46
CA LYS A 64 -10.51 -1.93 8.31
C LYS A 64 -10.05 -2.04 9.77
N ASP A 65 -9.94 -3.27 10.27
CA ASP A 65 -9.56 -3.50 11.66
C ASP A 65 -8.09 -3.12 11.92
N LYS A 66 -7.24 -3.31 10.90
CA LYS A 66 -5.82 -2.97 10.98
C LYS A 66 -5.47 -1.64 10.31
N GLY A 67 -6.35 -1.06 9.49
CA GLY A 67 -6.12 0.20 8.77
C GLY A 67 -5.20 0.05 7.55
N PHE A 68 -5.35 -1.03 6.78
CA PHE A 68 -4.52 -1.33 5.61
C PHE A 68 -5.36 -1.57 4.36
N VAL A 69 -4.78 -1.28 3.20
CA VAL A 69 -5.32 -1.62 1.89
C VAL A 69 -4.39 -2.57 1.17
N LEU A 70 -4.97 -3.53 0.46
CA LEU A 70 -4.24 -4.44 -0.42
C LEU A 70 -4.34 -3.91 -1.85
N VAL A 71 -3.20 -3.76 -2.50
CA VAL A 71 -3.14 -3.38 -3.91
C VAL A 71 -2.29 -4.36 -4.69
N GLN A 72 -2.59 -4.51 -5.98
CA GLN A 72 -1.84 -5.31 -6.94
C GLN A 72 -1.17 -4.40 -7.97
N TYR A 73 0.10 -4.62 -8.27
CA TYR A 73 0.77 -3.92 -9.37
C TYR A 73 0.18 -4.36 -10.71
N LEU A 74 -0.13 -3.39 -11.56
CA LEU A 74 -0.69 -3.62 -12.90
C LEU A 74 0.35 -3.55 -14.02
N ASP A 75 1.52 -3.00 -13.75
CA ASP A 75 2.61 -2.91 -14.71
C ASP A 75 3.99 -2.89 -14.03
N GLY A 76 5.03 -3.21 -14.80
CA GLY A 76 6.42 -3.10 -14.36
C GLY A 76 7.05 -4.42 -13.93
N ALA A 77 8.14 -4.32 -13.15
CA ALA A 77 8.92 -5.49 -12.72
C ALA A 77 8.22 -6.36 -11.66
N TYR A 78 7.17 -5.83 -11.03
CA TYR A 78 6.42 -6.45 -9.95
C TYR A 78 4.96 -6.71 -10.35
N GLU A 79 4.65 -6.74 -11.66
CA GLU A 79 3.29 -7.02 -12.17
C GLU A 79 2.70 -8.27 -11.49
N ASP A 80 1.42 -8.19 -11.12
CA ASP A 80 0.68 -9.20 -10.36
C ASP A 80 1.10 -9.42 -8.90
N GLU A 81 2.16 -8.78 -8.41
CA GLU A 81 2.49 -8.81 -6.99
C GLU A 81 1.50 -7.98 -6.18
N GLN A 82 1.26 -8.41 -4.94
CA GLN A 82 0.34 -7.77 -4.02
C GLN A 82 1.08 -7.20 -2.82
N VAL A 83 0.69 -6.01 -2.40
CA VAL A 83 1.31 -5.28 -1.30
C VAL A 83 0.25 -4.66 -0.40
N TRP A 84 0.41 -4.88 0.90
CA TRP A 84 -0.37 -4.24 1.95
C TRP A 84 0.25 -2.91 2.33
N ILE A 85 -0.55 -1.85 2.27
CA ILE A 85 -0.13 -0.47 2.53
C ILE A 85 -1.05 0.12 3.60
N PRO A 86 -0.53 0.86 4.59
CA PRO A 86 -1.40 1.61 5.49
C PRO A 86 -2.35 2.53 4.72
N GLU A 87 -3.63 2.53 5.07
CA GLU A 87 -4.67 3.24 4.33
C GLU A 87 -4.34 4.73 4.13
N GLU A 88 -3.91 5.41 5.20
CA GLU A 88 -3.51 6.82 5.17
C GLU A 88 -2.32 7.09 4.24
N VAL A 89 -1.38 6.14 4.16
CA VAL A 89 -0.21 6.22 3.28
C VAL A 89 -0.62 6.04 1.82
N PHE A 90 -1.48 5.06 1.55
CA PHE A 90 -2.03 4.84 0.21
C PHE A 90 -2.83 6.05 -0.27
N LYS A 91 -3.76 6.54 0.57
CA LYS A 91 -4.57 7.72 0.30
C LYS A 91 -3.71 8.93 -0.04
N TYR A 92 -2.69 9.19 0.78
CA TYR A 92 -1.71 10.24 0.52
C TYR A 92 -1.07 10.09 -0.86
N ALA A 93 -0.68 8.88 -1.23
CA ALA A 93 0.04 8.61 -2.47
C ALA A 93 -0.82 8.66 -3.73
N VAL A 94 -2.12 8.44 -3.66
CA VAL A 94 -3.00 8.43 -4.85
C VAL A 94 -3.83 9.71 -5.01
N GLU A 95 -4.18 10.38 -3.91
CA GLU A 95 -5.04 11.57 -3.97
C GLU A 95 -4.27 12.86 -4.16
N LYS A 96 -3.06 12.97 -3.60
CA LYS A 96 -2.25 14.20 -3.63
C LYS A 96 -1.45 14.32 -4.92
#